data_AF-A0A1C3NTX7-F1
#
_entry.id   AF-A0A1C3NTX7-F1
#
_cell.length_a   1.000
_cell.length_b   1.000
_cell.length_c   1.000
_cell.angle_alpha   90.00
_cell.angle_beta   90.00
_cell.angle_gamma   90.00
#
_symmetry.space_group_name_H-M   'P 1'
#
loop_
_entity.id
_entity.type
_entity.pdbx_description
1 polymer ?
#
loop_
_entity_poly.entity_id
_entity_poly.type
_entity_poly.pdbx_seq_one_letter_code
_entity_poly.pdbx_strand_id
1 'polypeptide(L)'
;MSVVLLFDEILAISDPVERAAVAHDLLWEDHPQRVRLRVVRGLAIREAIGLGLAVEEIADRLHVRVPDLTWMSDQAGPGRK
;
A
#
# COMPACT_ATOMS: atom_id res chain seq x y z
N MET A 1 -10.80 1.92 -20.12
CA MET A 1 -9.62 2.81 -20.09
C MET A 1 -9.01 2.67 -18.71
N SER A 2 -7.95 1.87 -18.54
CA SER A 2 -7.16 1.95 -17.31
C SER A 2 -6.39 3.27 -17.36
N VAL A 3 -6.66 4.14 -16.41
CA VAL A 3 -5.82 5.32 -16.17
C VAL A 3 -4.53 4.78 -15.57
N VAL A 4 -3.44 4.82 -16.33
CA VAL A 4 -2.11 4.51 -15.80
C VAL A 4 -1.70 5.69 -14.94
N LEU A 5 -1.85 5.57 -13.62
CA LEU A 5 -1.31 6.55 -12.68
C LEU A 5 0.21 6.48 -12.69
N LEU A 6 0.85 7.64 -12.81
CA LEU A 6 2.29 7.77 -12.65
C LEU A 6 2.66 7.54 -11.18
N PHE A 7 3.86 7.01 -10.95
CA PHE A 7 4.32 6.69 -9.60
C PHE A 7 4.30 7.90 -8.64
N ASP A 8 4.61 9.10 -9.14
CA ASP A 8 4.61 10.32 -8.34
C ASP A 8 3.19 10.76 -7.95
N GLU A 9 2.18 10.45 -8.77
CA GLU A 9 0.77 10.72 -8.44
C GLU A 9 0.32 9.85 -7.26
N ILE A 10 0.79 8.60 -7.20
CA ILE A 10 0.52 7.69 -6.07
C ILE A 10 1.16 8.24 -4.80
N LEU A 11 2.41 8.73 -4.87
CA LEU A 11 3.09 9.31 -3.71
C LEU A 11 2.38 10.56 -3.18
N ALA A 12 1.74 11.33 -4.05
CA ALA A 12 1.00 12.55 -3.72
C ALA A 12 -0.35 12.29 -3.03
N ILE A 13 -0.87 11.05 -3.03
CA ILE A 13 -2.08 10.69 -2.30
C ILE A 13 -1.85 10.91 -0.80
N SER A 14 -2.66 11.79 -0.21
CA SER A 14 -2.48 12.24 1.18
C SER A 14 -3.07 11.28 2.21
N ASP A 15 -4.18 10.60 1.90
CA ASP A 15 -4.70 9.54 2.76
C ASP A 15 -3.79 8.30 2.62
N PRO A 16 -3.10 7.86 3.71
CA PRO A 16 -2.22 6.71 3.63
C PRO A 16 -2.95 5.40 3.32
N VAL A 17 -4.23 5.25 3.70
CA VAL A 17 -5.02 4.06 3.39
C VAL A 17 -5.38 4.04 1.91
N GLU A 18 -5.81 5.18 1.36
CA GLU A 18 -6.08 5.32 -0.07
C GLU A 18 -4.82 5.06 -0.91
N ARG A 19 -3.68 5.64 -0.50
CA ARG A 19 -2.40 5.42 -1.17
C ARG A 19 -1.99 3.96 -1.15
N ALA A 20 -2.21 3.26 -0.04
CA ALA A 20 -1.93 1.83 0.07
C ALA A 20 -2.85 0.99 -0.82
N ALA A 21 -4.13 1.34 -0.93
CA ALA A 21 -5.10 0.67 -1.79
C ALA A 21 -4.76 0.86 -3.28
N VAL A 22 -4.50 2.09 -3.72
CA VAL A 22 -4.08 2.37 -5.11
C VAL A 22 -2.78 1.63 -5.46
N ALA A 23 -1.80 1.64 -4.56
CA ALA A 23 -0.57 0.87 -4.77
C ALA A 23 -0.83 -0.64 -4.78
N HIS A 24 -1.81 -1.14 -4.03
CA HIS A 24 -2.22 -2.55 -4.03
C HIS A 24 -2.82 -2.95 -5.38
N ASP A 25 -3.75 -2.17 -5.90
CA ASP A 25 -4.46 -2.49 -7.15
C ASP A 25 -3.50 -2.51 -8.34
N LEU A 26 -2.61 -1.52 -8.42
CA LEU A 26 -1.61 -1.43 -9.50
C LEU A 26 -0.56 -2.56 -9.48
N LEU A 27 -0.37 -3.26 -8.34
CA LEU A 27 0.49 -4.45 -8.31
C LEU A 27 -0.06 -5.62 -9.12
N TRP A 28 -1.38 -5.65 -9.32
CA TRP A 28 -2.10 -6.68 -10.04
C TRP A 28 -2.33 -6.33 -11.53
N GLU A 29 -2.18 -5.06 -11.91
CA GLU A 29 -2.27 -4.59 -13.31
C GLU A 29 -0.96 -4.71 -14.11
N ASP A 30 0.00 -5.53 -13.65
CA ASP A 30 1.32 -5.72 -14.28
C ASP A 30 2.15 -4.43 -14.45
N HIS A 31 2.00 -3.48 -13.53
CA HIS A 31 2.70 -2.19 -13.57
C HIS A 31 4.24 -2.37 -13.55
N PRO A 32 5.03 -1.68 -14.39
CA PRO A 32 6.48 -1.91 -14.52
C PRO A 32 7.28 -1.67 -13.23
N GLN A 33 6.72 -0.96 -12.25
CA GLN A 33 7.37 -0.61 -10.98
C GLN A 33 6.84 -1.41 -9.77
N ARG A 34 6.43 -2.67 -9.94
CA ARG A 34 5.84 -3.52 -8.87
C ARG A 34 6.62 -3.50 -7.57
N VAL A 35 7.95 -3.56 -7.62
CA VAL A 35 8.78 -3.53 -6.40
C VAL A 35 8.61 -2.23 -5.62
N ARG A 36 8.61 -1.07 -6.31
CA ARG A 36 8.40 0.23 -5.67
C ARG A 36 6.98 0.36 -5.11
N LEU A 37 5.97 -0.16 -5.83
CA LEU A 37 4.58 -0.18 -5.36
C LEU A 37 4.40 -1.01 -4.08
N ARG A 38 5.09 -2.17 -3.95
CA ARG A 38 5.06 -2.93 -2.68
C ARG A 38 5.62 -2.12 -1.51
N VAL A 39 6.69 -1.36 -1.74
CA VAL A 39 7.29 -0.49 -0.73
C VAL A 39 6.32 0.65 -0.36
N VAL A 40 5.75 1.34 -1.34
CA VAL A 40 4.76 2.41 -1.11
C VAL A 40 3.59 1.89 -0.30
N ARG A 41 3.00 0.76 -0.72
CA ARG A 41 1.89 0.12 0.01
C ARG A 41 2.27 -0.17 1.45
N GLY A 42 3.42 -0.82 1.68
CA GLY A 42 3.85 -1.18 3.03
C GLY A 42 4.15 0.03 3.92
N LEU A 43 4.76 1.09 3.38
CA LEU A 43 5.04 2.33 4.11
C LEU A 43 3.75 3.06 4.44
N ALA A 44 2.82 3.14 3.51
CA ALA A 44 1.53 3.79 3.70
C ALA A 44 0.67 3.05 4.74
N ILE A 45 0.69 1.70 4.77
CA ILE A 45 0.07 0.92 5.85
C ILE A 45 0.70 1.25 7.22
N ARG A 46 2.04 1.32 7.30
CA ARG A 46 2.74 1.70 8.55
C ARG A 46 2.38 3.11 9.00
N GLU A 47 2.25 4.05 8.07
CA GLU A 47 1.82 5.41 8.36
C GLU A 47 0.40 5.45 8.91
N ALA A 48 -0.54 4.75 8.27
CA ALA A 48 -1.92 4.64 8.76
C ALA A 48 -1.99 4.08 10.18
N ILE A 49 -1.23 3.02 10.48
CA ILE A 49 -1.09 2.47 11.84
C ILE A 49 -0.49 3.51 12.79
N GLY A 50 0.54 4.24 12.36
CA GLY A 50 1.19 5.30 13.14
C GLY A 50 0.27 6.50 13.46
N LEU A 51 -0.72 6.76 12.61
CA LEU A 51 -1.78 7.74 12.84
C LEU A 51 -2.88 7.23 13.80
N GLY A 52 -2.80 5.97 14.24
CA GLY A 52 -3.74 5.37 15.18
C GLY A 52 -4.98 4.73 14.56
N LEU A 53 -5.00 4.53 13.24
CA LEU A 53 -6.09 3.79 12.57
C LEU A 53 -6.07 2.32 12.98
N ALA A 54 -7.26 1.75 13.18
CA ALA A 54 -7.40 0.34 13.52
C ALA A 54 -6.95 -0.54 12.35
N VAL A 55 -6.25 -1.63 12.63
CA VAL A 55 -5.74 -2.54 11.60
C VAL A 55 -6.90 -3.16 10.81
N GLU A 56 -8.02 -3.43 11.47
CA GLU A 56 -9.26 -3.92 10.88
C GLU A 56 -9.86 -2.92 9.89
N GLU A 57 -9.84 -1.63 10.22
CA GLU A 57 -10.34 -0.56 9.33
C GLU A 57 -9.47 -0.43 8.08
N ILE A 58 -8.15 -0.50 8.25
CA ILE A 58 -7.21 -0.46 7.11
C ILE A 58 -7.41 -1.71 6.24
N ALA A 59 -7.55 -2.90 6.83
CA ALA A 59 -7.76 -4.14 6.10
C ALA A 59 -9.06 -4.14 5.29
N ASP A 60 -10.14 -3.61 5.87
CA ASP A 60 -11.43 -3.46 5.21
C ASP A 60 -11.35 -2.53 3.99
N ARG A 61 -10.72 -1.35 4.16
CA ARG A 61 -10.53 -0.37 3.07
C ARG A 61 -9.60 -0.86 1.96
N LEU A 62 -8.66 -1.75 2.27
CA LEU A 62 -7.79 -2.40 1.28
C LEU A 62 -8.41 -3.68 0.68
N HIS A 63 -9.57 -4.13 1.18
CA HIS A 63 -10.18 -5.42 0.82
C HIS A 63 -9.22 -6.62 0.99
N VAL A 64 -8.40 -6.59 2.04
CA VAL A 64 -7.47 -7.67 2.40
C VAL A 64 -7.80 -8.24 3.76
N ARG A 65 -7.25 -9.42 4.09
CA ARG A 65 -7.38 -9.95 5.46
C ARG A 65 -6.32 -9.31 6.35
N VAL A 66 -6.64 -9.12 7.63
CA VAL A 66 -5.72 -8.59 8.65
C VAL A 66 -4.34 -9.30 8.65
N PRO A 67 -4.23 -10.64 8.57
CA PRO A 67 -2.92 -11.30 8.48
C PRO A 67 -2.10 -10.90 7.25
N ASP A 68 -2.76 -10.67 6.12
CA ASP A 68 -2.10 -10.25 4.89
C ASP A 68 -1.59 -8.81 5.03
N LEU A 69 -2.36 -7.93 5.68
CA LEU A 69 -1.95 -6.55 5.99
C LEU A 69 -0.69 -6.51 6.86
N THR A 70 -0.65 -7.28 7.95
CA THR A 70 0.54 -7.36 8.83
C THR A 70 1.78 -7.80 8.06
N TRP A 71 1.65 -8.80 7.17
CA TRP A 71 2.74 -9.21 6.29
C TRP A 71 3.15 -8.08 5.33
N MET A 72 2.20 -7.35 4.74
CA MET A 72 2.47 -6.24 3.83
C MET A 72 3.21 -5.08 4.51
N SER A 73 2.85 -4.72 5.74
CA SER A 73 3.56 -3.70 6.51
C SER A 73 4.95 -4.16 6.91
N ASP A 74 5.16 -5.44 7.20
CA ASP A 74 6.47 -5.97 7.59
C ASP A 74 7.50 -5.95 6.45
N GLN A 75 7.04 -6.15 5.21
CA GLN A 75 7.88 -6.13 4.00
C GLN A 75 8.35 -4.72 3.60
N ALA A 76 7.85 -3.66 4.24
CA ALA A 76 8.16 -2.27 3.87
C ALA A 76 9.56 -1.78 4.29
N GLY A 77 10.39 -2.63 4.89
CA GLY A 77 11.79 -2.30 5.23
C GLY A 77 12.74 -2.57 4.07
N PRO A 78 13.95 -1.95 4.03
CA PRO A 78 15.03 -2.45 3.20
C PRO A 78 15.21 -3.91 3.56
N GLY A 79 15.08 -4.80 2.56
CA GLY A 79 14.80 -6.22 2.74
C GLY A 79 15.47 -6.84 3.96
N ARG A 80 14.70 -7.59 4.77
CA ARG A 80 15.30 -8.51 5.72
C ARG A 80 16.29 -9.38 4.92
N LYS A 81 17.59 -9.20 5.20
CA LYS A 81 18.65 -10.09 4.73
C LYS A 81 18.39 -11.49 5.25
#